data_AF-A0A7X7Q6B6-F1
#
_entry.id   AF-A0A7X7Q6B6-F1
#
_cell.length_a   1.000
_cell.length_b   1.000
_cell.length_c   1.000
_cell.angle_alpha   90.00
_cell.angle_beta   90.00
_cell.angle_gamma   90.00
#
_symmetry.space_group_name_H-M   'P 1'
#
loop_
_entity.id
_entity.type
_entity.pdbx_description
1 polymer ?
#
loop_
_entity_poly.entity_id
_entity_poly.type
_entity_poly.pdbx_seq_one_letter_code
_entity_poly.pdbx_strand_id
1 'polypeptide(L)'
;GWTIGPPQMVRRSYEALGSTEVMLSYEDERSTLYGLLRLSLAWRNGGEAGVKPDAATVRELHVFGPEVSLGERDNSAAQHRGLGAALLGEAERICSDEYGAGELRVLSGVGVRQYYRNLGYRLEEPYMVKRLSAPDR
;
A
#
# COMPACT_ATOMS: atom_id res chain seq x y z
N GLY A 1 1.90 31.67 0.98
CA GLY A 1 1.64 30.28 1.42
C GLY A 1 2.26 29.34 0.42
N TRP A 2 2.75 28.19 0.87
CA TRP A 2 3.27 27.15 -0.03
C TRP A 2 2.13 26.60 -0.89
N THR A 3 2.32 26.59 -2.21
CA THR A 3 1.33 26.02 -3.14
C THR A 3 1.61 24.53 -3.30
N ILE A 4 0.67 23.74 -2.79
CA ILE A 4 0.61 22.28 -2.86
C ILE A 4 0.16 21.89 -4.28
N GLY A 5 0.90 21.01 -4.95
CA GLY A 5 0.59 20.54 -6.31
C GLY A 5 -0.37 19.34 -6.31
N PRO A 6 -0.89 18.92 -7.49
CA PRO A 6 -1.71 17.71 -7.57
C PRO A 6 -0.85 16.45 -7.28
N PRO A 7 -1.28 15.55 -6.37
CA PRO A 7 -0.52 14.35 -6.05
C PRO A 7 -0.55 13.34 -7.20
N GLN A 8 0.60 12.75 -7.49
CA GLN A 8 0.79 11.70 -8.48
C GLN A 8 1.38 10.44 -7.83
N MET A 9 1.00 9.27 -8.34
CA MET A 9 1.54 8.01 -7.83
C MET A 9 2.97 7.81 -8.34
N VAL A 10 3.88 7.54 -7.42
CA VAL A 10 5.28 7.24 -7.69
C VAL A 10 5.61 5.86 -7.14
N ARG A 11 6.33 5.06 -7.93
CA ARG A 11 6.85 3.75 -7.53
C ARG A 11 8.36 3.77 -7.51
N ARG A 12 8.95 3.21 -6.46
CA ARG A 12 10.39 2.91 -6.37
C ARG A 12 10.56 1.46 -5.94
N SER A 13 11.33 0.68 -6.68
CA SER A 13 11.59 -0.74 -6.39
C SER A 13 13.07 -0.96 -6.17
N TYR A 14 13.41 -1.80 -5.21
CA TYR A 14 14.80 -2.18 -4.92
C TYR A 14 14.86 -3.62 -4.40
N GLU A 15 15.96 -4.30 -4.70
CA GLU A 15 16.23 -5.63 -4.16
C GLU A 15 16.82 -5.52 -2.75
N ALA A 16 16.33 -6.34 -1.85
CA ALA A 16 16.89 -6.58 -0.53
C ALA A 16 17.24 -8.07 -0.40
N LEU A 17 18.01 -8.46 0.62
CA LEU A 17 18.46 -9.83 0.79
C LEU A 17 17.26 -10.79 0.93
N GLY A 18 16.91 -11.49 -0.15
CA GLY A 18 15.80 -12.44 -0.19
C GLY A 18 14.40 -11.83 -0.38
N SER A 19 14.30 -10.55 -0.75
CA SER A 19 13.01 -9.93 -1.09
C SER A 19 13.15 -8.82 -2.14
N THR A 20 12.09 -8.63 -2.92
CA THR A 20 11.91 -7.39 -3.68
C THR A 20 11.07 -6.43 -2.84
N GLU A 21 11.56 -5.21 -2.64
CA GLU A 21 10.84 -4.18 -1.90
C GLU A 21 10.29 -3.14 -2.88
N VAL A 22 9.03 -2.74 -2.68
CA VAL A 22 8.35 -1.72 -3.47
C VAL A 22 7.84 -0.63 -2.53
N MET A 23 8.24 0.61 -2.80
CA MET A 23 7.71 1.80 -2.15
C MET A 23 6.78 2.51 -3.14
N LEU A 24 5.51 2.60 -2.77
CA LEU A 24 4.51 3.42 -3.46
C LEU A 24 4.31 4.70 -2.67
N SER A 25 4.15 5.81 -3.35
CA SER A 25 3.86 7.10 -2.72
C SER A 25 2.98 7.96 -3.60
N TYR A 26 2.27 8.88 -2.96
CA TYR A 26 1.67 10.02 -3.65
C TYR A 26 2.55 11.24 -3.38
N GLU A 27 3.12 11.80 -4.44
CA GLU A 27 4.03 12.95 -4.41
C GLU A 27 3.59 14.02 -5.41
N ASP A 28 3.89 15.30 -5.16
CA ASP A 28 3.74 16.35 -6.18
C ASP A 28 5.09 16.70 -6.85
N GLU A 29 5.07 17.63 -7.81
CA GLU A 29 6.26 18.09 -8.55
C GLU A 29 7.35 18.72 -7.65
N ARG A 30 7.01 19.07 -6.40
CA ARG A 30 7.93 19.63 -5.41
C ARG A 30 8.37 18.59 -4.38
N SER A 31 8.07 17.31 -4.62
CA SER A 31 8.34 16.19 -3.73
C SER A 31 7.62 16.27 -2.37
N THR A 32 6.48 16.97 -2.31
CA THR A 32 5.60 16.92 -1.14
C THR A 32 4.99 15.53 -1.04
N LEU A 33 5.13 14.86 0.09
CA LEU A 33 4.63 13.49 0.30
C LEU A 33 3.24 13.50 0.96
N TYR A 34 2.25 12.93 0.27
CA TYR A 34 0.85 12.88 0.71
C TYR A 34 0.44 11.53 1.30
N GLY A 35 1.16 10.47 0.94
CA GLY A 35 0.99 9.15 1.50
C GLY A 35 2.02 8.20 0.94
N LEU A 36 2.26 7.11 1.67
CA LEU A 36 3.21 6.08 1.27
C LEU A 36 2.70 4.70 1.67
N LEU A 37 3.14 3.69 0.92
CA LEU A 37 3.00 2.29 1.23
C LEU A 37 4.33 1.59 0.98
N ARG A 38 4.78 0.77 1.94
CA ARG A 38 5.95 -0.09 1.81
C ARG A 38 5.55 -1.54 1.72
N LEU A 39 5.88 -2.17 0.60
CA LEU A 39 5.56 -3.53 0.25
C LEU A 39 6.83 -4.37 0.21
N SER A 40 6.79 -5.53 0.85
CA SER A 40 7.87 -6.53 0.80
C SER A 40 7.35 -7.81 0.16
N LEU A 41 8.02 -8.23 -0.91
CA LEU A 41 7.79 -9.48 -1.63
C LEU A 41 8.93 -10.44 -1.28
N ALA A 42 8.78 -11.15 -0.16
CA ALA A 42 9.79 -12.09 0.31
C ALA A 42 9.72 -13.42 -0.45
N TRP A 43 10.88 -13.89 -0.92
CA TRP A 43 11.04 -15.17 -1.59
C TRP A 43 11.36 -16.24 -0.53
N ARG A 44 10.50 -17.25 -0.34
CA ARG A 44 10.75 -18.31 0.67
C ARG A 44 12.04 -19.10 0.43
N ASN A 45 12.54 -19.17 -0.82
CA ASN A 45 13.67 -20.00 -1.21
C ASN A 45 14.85 -19.21 -1.82
N GLY A 46 15.05 -17.94 -1.41
CA GLY A 46 16.26 -17.20 -1.82
C GLY A 46 16.30 -16.77 -3.29
N GLY A 47 15.14 -16.61 -3.93
CA GLY A 47 15.04 -15.98 -5.26
C GLY A 47 15.43 -16.87 -6.44
N GLU A 48 15.33 -18.20 -6.32
CA GLU A 48 15.44 -19.08 -7.49
C GLU A 48 14.46 -18.67 -8.61
N ALA A 49 14.99 -18.57 -9.83
CA ALA A 49 14.22 -18.17 -11.00
C ALA A 49 13.00 -19.10 -11.20
N GLY A 50 11.80 -18.51 -11.18
CA GLY A 50 10.53 -19.23 -11.38
C GLY A 50 9.73 -19.53 -10.11
N VAL A 51 10.27 -19.26 -8.91
CA VAL A 51 9.53 -19.38 -7.65
C VAL A 51 8.75 -18.09 -7.38
N LYS A 52 7.42 -18.18 -7.27
CA LYS A 52 6.55 -17.05 -6.93
C LYS A 52 6.59 -16.78 -5.42
N PRO A 53 6.41 -15.52 -4.96
CA PRO A 53 6.24 -15.27 -3.54
C PRO A 53 4.85 -15.76 -3.11
N ASP A 54 4.79 -16.60 -2.07
CA ASP A 54 3.50 -17.11 -1.55
C ASP A 54 2.61 -15.95 -1.05
N ALA A 55 3.21 -14.92 -0.47
CA ALA A 55 2.52 -13.76 0.06
C ALA A 55 3.39 -12.50 -0.02
N ALA A 56 2.73 -11.35 -0.22
CA ALA A 56 3.35 -10.05 -0.07
C ALA A 56 2.90 -9.39 1.24
N THR A 57 3.76 -8.57 1.83
CA THR A 57 3.47 -7.91 3.11
C THR A 57 3.59 -6.40 2.99
N VAL A 58 2.49 -5.69 3.25
CA VAL A 58 2.48 -4.26 3.54
C VAL A 58 3.02 -4.06 4.96
N ARG A 59 4.22 -3.49 5.02
CA ARG A 59 4.94 -3.19 6.27
C ARG A 59 4.56 -1.83 6.83
N GLU A 60 4.12 -0.93 5.97
CA GLU A 60 3.74 0.43 6.32
C GLU A 60 2.72 0.93 5.32
N LEU A 61 1.66 1.56 5.83
CA LEU A 61 0.72 2.38 5.07
C LEU A 61 0.48 3.64 5.88
N HIS A 62 0.78 4.80 5.30
CA HIS A 62 0.58 6.08 5.95
C HIS A 62 0.01 7.08 4.94
N VAL A 63 -1.00 7.85 5.34
CA VAL A 63 -1.54 8.96 4.56
C VAL A 63 -1.37 10.21 5.40
N PHE A 64 -0.64 11.19 4.88
CA PHE A 64 -0.38 12.45 5.54
C PHE A 64 -1.56 13.40 5.30
N GLY A 65 -1.97 14.12 6.33
CA GLY A 65 -3.01 15.13 6.24
C GLY A 65 -3.17 15.85 7.58
N PRO A 66 -3.76 17.05 7.58
CA PRO A 66 -4.06 17.73 8.82
C PRO A 66 -5.06 16.90 9.65
N GLU A 67 -4.80 16.71 10.94
CA GLU A 67 -5.84 16.35 11.91
C GLU A 67 -6.84 17.51 11.94
N VAL A 68 -7.87 17.46 11.10
CA VAL A 68 -8.86 18.53 11.08
C VAL A 68 -9.71 18.42 12.34
N SER A 69 -9.50 19.35 13.27
CA SER A 69 -10.46 19.65 14.34
C SER A 69 -11.85 19.78 13.71
N LEU A 70 -12.82 19.04 14.25
CA LEU A 70 -14.24 19.07 13.85
C LEU A 70 -14.75 20.52 13.80
N GLY A 71 -14.76 21.16 12.62
CA GLY A 71 -15.28 22.52 12.49
C GLY A 71 -14.95 23.22 11.17
N GLU A 72 -13.75 23.01 10.63
CA GLU A 72 -13.34 23.66 9.37
C GLU A 72 -13.33 22.64 8.22
N ARG A 73 -14.13 22.89 7.18
CA ARG A 73 -14.07 22.11 5.93
C ARG A 73 -12.82 22.54 5.16
N ASP A 74 -11.68 21.94 5.47
CA ASP A 74 -10.48 22.12 4.67
C ASP A 74 -10.58 21.26 3.39
N ASN A 75 -10.49 21.93 2.23
CA ASN A 75 -10.49 21.27 0.92
C ASN A 75 -9.29 20.33 0.76
N SER A 76 -8.18 20.57 1.49
CA SER A 76 -6.99 19.70 1.47
C SER A 76 -7.27 18.31 2.05
N ALA A 77 -8.03 18.22 3.15
CA ALA A 77 -8.40 16.95 3.78
C ALA A 77 -9.38 16.14 2.91
N ALA A 78 -10.24 16.82 2.14
CA ALA A 78 -11.08 16.17 1.14
C ALA A 78 -10.24 15.63 -0.04
N GLN A 79 -9.15 16.32 -0.41
CA GLN A 79 -8.24 15.93 -1.48
C GLN A 79 -7.43 14.66 -1.16
N HIS A 80 -7.17 14.36 0.12
CA HIS A 80 -6.44 13.16 0.54
C HIS A 80 -7.34 11.95 0.83
N ARG A 81 -8.66 12.11 0.79
CA ARG A 81 -9.59 10.98 0.94
C ARG A 81 -9.37 10.00 -0.20
N GLY A 82 -9.13 8.74 0.16
CA GLY A 82 -8.97 7.65 -0.79
C GLY A 82 -7.52 7.34 -1.20
N LEU A 83 -6.53 8.17 -0.84
CA LEU A 83 -5.12 7.87 -1.16
C LEU A 83 -4.67 6.54 -0.57
N GLY A 84 -5.06 6.24 0.66
CA GLY A 84 -4.73 4.96 1.31
C GLY A 84 -5.34 3.76 0.59
N ALA A 85 -6.58 3.89 0.09
CA ALA A 85 -7.25 2.83 -0.67
C ALA A 85 -6.61 2.67 -2.05
N ALA A 86 -6.22 3.78 -2.69
CA ALA A 86 -5.53 3.75 -3.97
C ALA A 86 -4.12 3.15 -3.88
N LEU A 87 -3.37 3.45 -2.81
CA LEU A 87 -2.08 2.81 -2.53
C LEU A 87 -2.23 1.30 -2.35
N LEU A 88 -3.24 0.86 -1.59
CA LEU A 88 -3.53 -0.57 -1.41
C LEU A 88 -3.94 -1.22 -2.72
N GLY A 89 -4.81 -0.59 -3.52
CA GLY A 89 -5.23 -1.11 -4.82
C GLY A 89 -4.06 -1.31 -5.79
N GLU A 90 -3.11 -0.37 -5.82
CA GLU A 90 -1.91 -0.54 -6.65
C GLU A 90 -0.99 -1.63 -6.08
N ALA A 91 -0.85 -1.75 -4.76
CA ALA A 91 -0.10 -2.84 -4.15
C ALA A 91 -0.73 -4.21 -4.49
N GLU A 92 -2.06 -4.33 -4.42
CA GLU A 92 -2.80 -5.53 -4.84
C GLU A 92 -2.49 -5.89 -6.30
N ARG A 93 -2.59 -4.93 -7.22
CA ARG A 93 -2.28 -5.10 -8.65
C ARG A 93 -0.84 -5.55 -8.90
N ILE A 94 0.13 -4.88 -8.26
CA ILE A 94 1.55 -5.25 -8.38
C ILE A 94 1.75 -6.69 -7.90
N CYS A 95 1.20 -7.02 -6.74
CA CYS A 95 1.30 -8.37 -6.18
C CYS A 95 0.71 -9.45 -7.09
N SER A 96 -0.50 -9.26 -7.61
CA SER A 96 -1.17 -10.26 -8.46
C SER A 96 -0.56 -10.34 -9.85
N ASP A 97 -0.38 -9.20 -10.51
CA ASP A 97 -0.16 -9.15 -11.95
C ASP A 97 1.33 -9.28 -12.31
N GLU A 98 2.19 -8.65 -11.51
CA GLU A 98 3.63 -8.62 -11.78
C GLU A 98 4.39 -9.72 -11.07
N TYR A 99 4.03 -10.01 -9.81
CA TYR A 99 4.75 -10.98 -8.99
C TYR A 99 4.00 -12.31 -8.80
N GLY A 100 2.71 -12.38 -9.17
CA GLY A 100 1.92 -13.59 -9.06
C GLY A 100 1.70 -14.08 -7.62
N ALA A 101 1.70 -13.17 -6.64
CA ALA A 101 1.44 -13.47 -5.24
C ALA A 101 -0.03 -13.87 -5.02
N GLY A 102 -0.26 -14.87 -4.18
CA GLY A 102 -1.62 -15.37 -3.90
C GLY A 102 -2.38 -14.54 -2.87
N GLU A 103 -1.70 -13.71 -2.09
CA GLU A 103 -2.32 -12.88 -1.07
C GLU A 103 -1.46 -11.67 -0.69
N LEU A 104 -2.13 -10.63 -0.18
CA LEU A 104 -1.54 -9.44 0.40
C LEU A 104 -1.88 -9.37 1.90
N ARG A 105 -0.85 -9.27 2.73
CA ARG A 105 -0.93 -9.17 4.19
C ARG A 105 -0.61 -7.76 4.63
N VAL A 106 -1.35 -7.21 5.58
CA VAL A 106 -1.09 -5.90 6.16
C VAL A 106 -0.89 -6.04 7.66
N LEU A 107 0.25 -5.54 8.15
CA LEU A 107 0.46 -5.39 9.58
C LEU A 107 -0.40 -4.21 10.08
N SER A 108 -1.45 -4.51 10.85
CA SER A 108 -2.46 -3.54 11.24
C SER A 108 -2.65 -3.51 12.75
N GLY A 109 -2.53 -2.32 13.34
CA GLY A 109 -2.99 -2.08 14.71
C GLY A 109 -4.49 -2.35 14.86
N VAL A 110 -4.92 -2.72 16.07
CA VAL A 110 -6.32 -3.14 16.34
C VAL A 110 -7.33 -2.07 15.94
N GLY A 111 -7.05 -0.79 16.23
CA GLY A 111 -7.95 0.34 16.00
C GLY A 111 -8.24 0.66 14.52
N VAL A 112 -7.40 0.19 13.59
CA VAL A 112 -7.56 0.45 12.14
C VAL A 112 -8.00 -0.78 11.35
N ARG A 113 -8.24 -1.93 12.01
CA ARG A 113 -8.68 -3.17 11.33
C ARG A 113 -9.98 -2.99 10.55
N GLN A 114 -10.91 -2.15 11.02
CA GLN A 114 -12.18 -1.90 10.33
C GLN A 114 -12.01 -1.23 8.96
N TYR A 115 -11.01 -0.36 8.81
CA TYR A 115 -10.68 0.25 7.52
C TYR A 115 -10.34 -0.82 6.48
N TYR A 116 -9.47 -1.77 6.83
CA TYR A 116 -9.11 -2.88 5.94
C TYR A 116 -10.30 -3.82 5.65
N ARG A 117 -11.17 -4.09 6.64
CA ARG A 117 -12.39 -4.89 6.40
C ARG A 117 -13.29 -4.28 5.33
N ASN A 118 -13.44 -2.95 5.33
CA ASN A 118 -14.22 -2.25 4.32
C ASN A 118 -13.63 -2.38 2.90
N LEU A 119 -12.33 -2.71 2.80
CA LEU A 119 -11.61 -2.95 1.55
C LEU A 119 -11.53 -4.45 1.17
N GLY A 120 -12.24 -5.31 1.90
CA GLY A 120 -12.32 -6.75 1.64
C GLY A 120 -11.25 -7.60 2.33
N TYR A 121 -10.44 -7.02 3.21
CA TYR A 121 -9.48 -7.79 4.02
C TYR A 121 -10.17 -8.50 5.18
N ARG A 122 -9.63 -9.64 5.58
CA ARG A 122 -10.07 -10.43 6.73
C ARG A 122 -8.96 -10.51 7.77
N LEU A 123 -9.33 -10.66 9.03
CA LEU A 123 -8.36 -10.82 10.11
C LEU A 123 -7.86 -12.26 10.11
N GLU A 124 -6.56 -12.44 9.86
CA GLU A 124 -5.83 -13.69 10.07
C GLU A 124 -4.62 -13.33 10.94
N GLU A 125 -4.81 -13.40 12.26
CA GLU A 125 -3.87 -12.78 13.20
C GLU A 125 -2.41 -13.27 13.01
N PRO A 126 -1.42 -12.35 13.00
CA PRO A 126 -1.51 -10.93 13.37
C PRO A 126 -1.89 -9.96 12.23
N TYR A 127 -2.26 -10.46 11.05
CA TYR A 127 -2.40 -9.66 9.83
C TYR A 127 -3.86 -9.39 9.43
N MET A 128 -4.06 -8.32 8.68
CA MET A 128 -5.22 -8.19 7.79
C MET A 128 -4.84 -8.76 6.42
N VAL A 129 -5.55 -9.76 5.93
CA VAL A 129 -5.20 -10.53 4.74
C VAL A 129 -6.28 -10.40 3.68
N LYS A 130 -5.87 -10.19 2.42
CA LYS A 130 -6.73 -10.27 1.25
C LYS A 130 -6.12 -11.25 0.25
N ARG A 131 -6.89 -12.27 -0.10
CA ARG A 131 -6.50 -13.21 -1.16
C ARG A 131 -6.62 -12.51 -2.51
N LEU A 132 -5.60 -12.69 -3.34
CA LEU A 132 -5.53 -12.11 -4.68
C LEU A 132 -5.84 -13.21 -5.68
N SER A 133 -6.77 -12.95 -6.59
CA SER A 133 -6.97 -13.80 -7.76
C SER A 133 -5.86 -13.53 -8.77
N ALA A 134 -5.34 -14.58 -9.41
CA ALA A 134 -4.58 -14.39 -10.63
C ALA A 134 -5.48 -13.67 -11.65
N PRO A 135 -4.95 -12.73 -12.45
CA PRO A 135 -5.73 -12.17 -13.56
C PRO A 135 -6.21 -13.31 -14.46
N ASP A 136 -7.46 -13.24 -14.92
CA ASP A 136 -7.97 -14.12 -15.97
C ASP A 136 -7.04 -13.99 -17.17
N ARG A 137 -6.23 -15.03 -17.43
CA ARG A 137 -5.28 -15.08 -18.54
C ARG A 137 -5.94 -15.61 -19.79
#